data_AF-B2FYS6-F1
#
_entry.id   AF-B2FYS6-F1
#
_cell.length_a   1.000
_cell.length_b   1.000
_cell.length_c   1.000
_cell.angle_alpha   90.00
_cell.angle_beta   90.00
_cell.angle_gamma   90.00
#
_symmetry.space_group_name_H-M   'P 1'
#
loop_
_entity.id
_entity.type
_entity.pdbx_description
1 polymer ?
#
loop_
_entity_poly.entity_id
_entity_poly.type
_entity_poly.pdbx_seq_one_letter_code
_entity_poly.pdbx_strand_id
1 'polypeptide(L)'
;AEKISPSRNDYTVQLKYKKNTKYFNINSEQIDVQNFLEIPEDTKKLEINVGGIGFGLLEVIYQFDLNLVNFEHRFKLDLEKQNTGSDYELRLRVCANYIPELTDSQSNMALIEVTLPSGYVVDRNPISEQTTVNPIQNMEIRYGGTSVVLYYYKMGTERNCYTVTAYRRFKVALKRPA
;
A
#
# COMPACT_ATOMS: atom_id res chain seq x y z
N ALA A 1 34.93 -14.67 0.95
CA ALA A 1 33.98 -13.54 0.81
C ALA A 1 34.57 -12.35 0.03
N GLU A 2 35.61 -12.58 -0.80
CA GLU A 2 36.48 -11.52 -1.36
C GLU A 2 36.24 -11.26 -2.87
N LYS A 3 35.04 -11.56 -3.39
CA LYS A 3 34.77 -11.49 -4.84
C LYS A 3 33.85 -10.35 -5.28
N ILE A 4 33.30 -9.59 -4.35
CA ILE A 4 32.41 -8.46 -4.65
C ILE A 4 33.00 -7.24 -3.94
N SER A 5 33.88 -6.51 -4.63
CA SER A 5 34.45 -5.26 -4.14
C SER A 5 33.97 -4.13 -5.04
N PRO A 6 33.05 -3.27 -4.58
CA PRO A 6 32.54 -2.16 -5.39
C PRO A 6 33.62 -1.20 -5.88
N SER A 7 34.76 -1.14 -5.19
CA SER A 7 35.96 -0.38 -5.61
C SER A 7 36.63 -0.87 -6.90
N ARG A 8 36.21 -2.01 -7.45
CA ARG A 8 36.66 -2.55 -8.74
C ARG A 8 35.56 -2.56 -9.80
N ASN A 9 34.43 -1.89 -9.55
CA ASN A 9 33.40 -1.74 -10.55
C ASN A 9 33.97 -0.89 -11.69
N ASP A 10 33.92 -1.45 -12.90
CA ASP A 10 34.18 -0.80 -14.17
C ASP A 10 33.36 -1.54 -15.23
N TYR A 11 32.09 -1.16 -15.32
CA TYR A 11 31.17 -1.75 -16.29
C TYR A 11 30.21 -0.71 -16.85
N THR A 12 29.77 -0.96 -18.08
CA THR A 12 28.77 -0.17 -18.78
C THR A 12 27.49 -0.97 -18.91
N VAL A 13 26.36 -0.34 -18.58
CA VAL A 13 25.02 -0.86 -18.80
C VAL A 13 24.39 -0.08 -19.95
N GLN A 14 24.08 -0.78 -21.04
CA GLN A 14 23.30 -0.25 -22.15
C GLN A 14 21.85 -0.72 -22.00
N LEU A 15 20.92 0.21 -21.83
CA LEU A 15 19.49 -0.03 -21.78
C LEU A 15 18.85 0.45 -23.09
N LYS A 16 18.30 -0.50 -23.85
CA LYS A 16 17.54 -0.22 -25.07
C LYS A 16 16.06 -0.45 -24.84
N TYR A 17 15.26 0.51 -25.29
CA TYR A 17 13.80 0.44 -25.24
C TYR A 17 13.23 1.20 -26.43
N LYS A 18 12.33 0.55 -27.17
CA LYS A 18 11.83 1.05 -28.46
C LYS A 18 12.97 1.47 -29.41
N LYS A 19 13.11 2.77 -29.67
CA LYS A 19 14.17 3.39 -30.50
C LYS A 19 15.22 4.13 -29.67
N ASN A 20 15.06 4.17 -28.34
CA ASN A 20 15.95 4.88 -27.44
C ASN A 20 17.01 3.92 -26.89
N THR A 21 18.20 4.47 -26.67
CA THR A 21 19.29 3.78 -26.00
C THR A 21 19.86 4.69 -24.93
N LYS A 22 20.03 4.18 -23.71
CA LYS A 22 20.65 4.85 -22.58
C LYS A 22 21.86 4.06 -22.13
N TYR A 23 22.90 4.77 -21.71
CA TYR A 23 24.14 4.18 -21.24
C TYR A 23 24.38 4.67 -19.82
N PHE A 24 24.73 3.74 -18.94
CA PHE A 24 25.16 3.99 -17.58
C PHE A 24 26.56 3.43 -17.44
N ASN A 25 27.52 4.28 -17.10
CA ASN A 25 28.89 3.86 -16.82
C ASN A 25 29.04 3.83 -15.31
N ILE A 26 29.36 2.69 -14.74
CA ILE A 26 29.53 2.50 -13.30
C ILE A 26 31.00 2.25 -13.04
N ASN A 27 31.61 3.14 -12.27
CA ASN A 27 32.98 3.02 -11.79
C ASN A 27 33.05 3.01 -10.25
N SER A 28 34.24 2.87 -9.71
CA SER A 28 34.51 2.83 -8.26
C SER A 28 34.20 4.12 -7.50
N GLU A 29 33.95 5.25 -8.18
CA GLU A 29 33.59 6.53 -7.55
C GLU A 29 32.07 6.72 -7.42
N GLN A 30 31.27 5.96 -8.18
CA GLN A 30 29.82 6.11 -8.31
C GLN A 30 29.01 4.94 -7.70
N ILE A 31 29.61 4.19 -6.77
CA ILE A 31 29.06 2.95 -6.20
C ILE A 31 27.66 3.14 -5.58
N ASP A 32 27.37 4.33 -5.04
CA ASP A 32 26.13 4.63 -4.32
C ASP A 32 25.13 5.49 -5.13
N VAL A 33 25.42 5.74 -6.41
CA VAL A 33 24.53 6.53 -7.28
C VAL A 33 23.54 5.60 -7.97
N GLN A 34 22.29 5.62 -7.49
CA GLN A 34 21.18 4.97 -8.17
C GLN A 34 20.73 5.82 -9.36
N ASN A 35 20.81 5.25 -10.56
CA ASN A 35 20.31 5.91 -11.78
C ASN A 35 18.87 5.46 -12.04
N PHE A 36 17.90 6.33 -11.80
CA PHE A 36 16.50 6.11 -12.15
C PHE A 36 16.23 6.56 -13.58
N LEU A 37 15.54 5.71 -14.34
CA LEU A 37 15.04 6.06 -15.67
C LEU A 37 13.56 5.70 -15.77
N GLU A 38 12.75 6.70 -16.10
CA GLU A 38 11.34 6.49 -16.41
C GLU A 38 11.20 5.93 -17.83
N ILE A 39 10.50 4.80 -17.95
CA ILE A 39 10.23 4.12 -19.21
C ILE A 39 8.82 4.47 -19.67
N PRO A 40 8.61 4.88 -20.94
CA PRO A 40 7.27 5.16 -21.45
C PRO A 40 6.33 3.95 -21.33
N GLU A 41 5.08 4.18 -20.93
CA GLU A 41 4.07 3.15 -20.63
C GLU A 41 3.81 2.17 -21.79
N ASP A 42 3.87 2.64 -23.04
CA ASP A 42 3.64 1.83 -24.24
C ASP A 42 4.86 0.98 -24.66
N THR A 43 5.88 0.87 -23.81
CA THR A 43 7.06 0.02 -24.03
C THR A 43 6.75 -1.44 -23.73
N LYS A 44 6.85 -2.32 -24.75
CA LYS A 44 6.58 -3.77 -24.60
C LYS A 44 7.81 -4.63 -24.29
N LYS A 45 9.00 -4.14 -24.61
CA LYS A 45 10.26 -4.90 -24.50
C LYS A 45 11.38 -3.97 -24.07
N LEU A 46 12.23 -4.49 -23.19
CA LEU A 46 13.49 -3.89 -22.75
C LEU A 46 14.63 -4.85 -23.09
N GLU A 47 15.75 -4.32 -23.55
CA GLU A 47 16.99 -5.06 -23.77
C GLU A 47 18.09 -4.39 -22.94
N ILE A 48 18.75 -5.15 -22.08
CA ILE A 48 19.83 -4.66 -21.22
C ILE A 48 21.09 -5.44 -21.55
N ASN A 49 22.11 -4.72 -22.02
CA ASN A 49 23.43 -5.28 -22.29
C ASN A 49 24.42 -4.73 -21.27
N VAL A 50 25.16 -5.62 -20.62
CA VAL A 50 26.18 -5.25 -19.64
C VAL A 50 27.53 -5.70 -20.15
N GLY A 51 28.54 -4.84 -20.07
CA GLY A 51 29.92 -5.17 -20.44
C GLY A 51 30.91 -4.56 -19.46
N GLY A 52 31.91 -5.34 -19.04
CA GLY A 52 32.94 -4.91 -18.10
C GLY A 52 33.08 -5.88 -16.92
N ILE A 53 33.57 -5.37 -15.78
CA ILE A 53 33.85 -6.15 -14.58
C ILE A 53 33.26 -5.41 -13.37
N GLY A 54 32.52 -6.13 -12.52
CA GLY A 54 31.97 -5.55 -11.30
C GLY A 54 30.70 -6.25 -10.85
N PHE A 55 29.98 -5.57 -9.97
CA PHE A 55 28.69 -6.03 -9.45
C PHE A 55 27.69 -4.87 -9.42
N GLY A 56 26.45 -5.16 -9.80
CA GLY A 56 25.32 -4.25 -9.71
C GLY A 56 23.99 -5.00 -9.80
N LEU A 57 22.92 -4.33 -9.40
CA LEU A 57 21.55 -4.82 -9.52
C LEU A 57 20.83 -4.06 -10.64
N LEU A 58 20.06 -4.80 -11.44
CA LEU A 58 19.20 -4.24 -12.47
C LEU A 58 17.75 -4.43 -12.02
N GLU A 59 17.07 -3.32 -11.74
CA GLU A 59 15.71 -3.34 -11.20
C GLU A 59 14.72 -2.78 -12.23
N VAL A 60 13.58 -3.43 -12.35
CA VAL A 60 12.43 -2.93 -13.10
C VAL A 60 11.28 -2.74 -12.12
N ILE A 61 10.90 -1.49 -11.91
CA ILE A 61 9.85 -1.12 -10.97
C ILE A 61 8.57 -0.83 -11.76
N TYR A 62 7.53 -1.61 -11.48
CA TYR A 62 6.21 -1.42 -12.09
C TYR A 62 5.31 -0.61 -11.15
N GLN A 63 4.71 0.44 -11.68
CA GLN A 63 3.63 1.18 -11.03
C GLN A 63 2.33 0.87 -11.78
N PHE A 64 1.36 0.26 -11.10
CA PHE A 64 0.09 -0.13 -11.70
C PHE A 64 -1.04 0.77 -11.22
N ASP A 65 -1.79 1.33 -12.16
CA ASP A 65 -3.07 2.01 -11.90
C ASP A 65 -4.22 1.04 -12.21
N LEU A 66 -4.61 0.27 -11.21
CA LEU A 66 -5.71 -0.69 -11.33
C LEU A 66 -7.05 -0.02 -10.98
N ASN A 67 -8.14 -0.54 -11.54
CA ASN A 67 -9.48 -0.09 -11.19
C ASN A 67 -9.80 -0.42 -9.72
N LEU A 68 -10.41 0.55 -9.02
CA LEU A 68 -10.92 0.34 -7.67
C LEU A 68 -12.19 -0.53 -7.73
N VAL A 69 -12.07 -1.78 -7.28
CA VAL A 69 -13.16 -2.77 -7.28
C VAL A 69 -13.19 -3.50 -5.94
N ASN A 70 -14.37 -3.97 -5.56
CA ASN A 70 -14.51 -4.83 -4.38
C ASN A 70 -13.83 -6.17 -4.64
N PHE A 71 -13.00 -6.61 -3.69
CA PHE A 71 -12.29 -7.87 -3.75
C PHE A 71 -12.21 -8.47 -2.35
N GLU A 72 -12.47 -9.77 -2.27
CA GLU A 72 -12.39 -10.54 -1.04
C GLU A 72 -11.62 -11.82 -1.30
N HIS A 73 -10.63 -12.12 -0.45
CA HIS A 73 -9.93 -13.39 -0.47
C HIS A 73 -9.58 -13.80 0.95
N ARG A 74 -10.18 -14.90 1.41
CA ARG A 74 -10.02 -15.43 2.78
C ARG A 74 -10.40 -14.45 3.90
N PHE A 75 -10.99 -13.31 3.57
CA PHE A 75 -11.57 -12.35 4.49
C PHE A 75 -12.92 -11.92 3.94
N LYS A 76 -13.86 -11.70 4.85
CA LYS A 76 -15.12 -11.03 4.55
C LYS A 76 -15.07 -9.62 5.15
N LEU A 77 -15.44 -8.61 4.37
CA LEU A 77 -15.45 -7.21 4.79
C LEU A 77 -16.82 -6.59 4.46
N ASP A 78 -17.58 -6.28 5.49
CA ASP A 78 -18.86 -5.60 5.36
C ASP A 78 -18.75 -4.15 5.86
N LEU A 79 -19.30 -3.22 5.06
CA LEU A 79 -19.34 -1.79 5.37
C LEU A 79 -20.79 -1.31 5.42
N GLU A 80 -21.14 -0.57 6.47
CA GLU A 80 -22.47 0.02 6.65
C GLU A 80 -22.35 1.48 7.08
N LYS A 81 -22.89 2.40 6.28
CA LYS A 81 -22.99 3.82 6.65
C LYS A 81 -24.17 4.01 7.60
N GLN A 82 -23.89 4.48 8.82
CA GLN A 82 -24.92 4.83 9.79
C GLN A 82 -25.53 6.22 9.48
N ASN A 83 -26.82 6.38 9.76
CA ASN A 83 -27.49 7.67 9.64
C ASN A 83 -27.11 8.57 10.82
N THR A 84 -26.46 9.69 10.54
CA THR A 84 -25.98 10.68 11.53
C THR A 84 -26.93 11.86 11.69
N GLY A 85 -27.88 12.05 10.76
CA GLY A 85 -28.68 13.28 10.66
C GLY A 85 -27.89 14.53 10.25
N SER A 86 -26.60 14.40 9.89
CA SER A 86 -25.71 15.50 9.53
C SER A 86 -24.91 15.19 8.25
N ASP A 87 -24.96 16.11 7.28
CA ASP A 87 -24.16 16.02 6.05
C ASP A 87 -22.65 16.16 6.28
N TYR A 88 -22.25 16.60 7.48
CA TYR A 88 -20.87 16.84 7.85
C TYR A 88 -20.27 15.70 8.66
N GLU A 89 -21.05 14.72 9.06
CA GLU A 89 -20.61 13.59 9.88
C GLU A 89 -20.77 12.27 9.12
N LEU A 90 -19.69 11.51 9.06
CA LEU A 90 -19.64 10.17 8.53
C LEU A 90 -19.44 9.20 9.70
N ARG A 91 -20.43 8.32 9.91
CA ARG A 91 -20.30 7.16 10.79
C ARG A 91 -20.32 5.89 9.94
N LEU A 92 -19.20 5.20 9.88
CA LEU A 92 -19.02 3.99 9.09
C LEU A 92 -18.80 2.81 10.02
N ARG A 93 -19.77 1.89 10.03
CA ARG A 93 -19.61 0.61 10.71
C ARG A 93 -18.86 -0.34 9.80
N VAL A 94 -17.74 -0.83 10.28
CA VAL A 94 -16.85 -1.77 9.60
C VAL A 94 -16.91 -3.09 10.34
N CYS A 95 -17.11 -4.19 9.62
CA CYS A 95 -17.06 -5.53 10.17
C CYS A 95 -16.18 -6.41 9.30
N ALA A 96 -15.23 -7.10 9.92
CA ALA A 96 -14.37 -8.05 9.22
C ALA A 96 -14.25 -9.38 9.96
N ASN A 97 -14.11 -10.47 9.22
CA ASN A 97 -13.75 -11.77 9.77
C ASN A 97 -12.94 -12.58 8.78
N TYR A 98 -12.14 -13.50 9.29
CA TYR A 98 -11.39 -14.46 8.50
C TYR A 98 -12.31 -15.58 8.02
N ILE A 99 -12.07 -16.08 6.81
CA ILE A 99 -12.73 -17.26 6.24
C ILE A 99 -11.72 -18.41 6.35
N PRO A 100 -11.86 -19.33 7.32
CA PRO A 100 -10.91 -20.41 7.52
C PRO A 100 -11.02 -21.48 6.43
N GLU A 101 -9.94 -22.24 6.21
CA GLU A 101 -9.91 -23.37 5.29
C GLU A 101 -9.10 -24.52 5.89
N LEU A 102 -9.71 -25.71 5.93
CA LEU A 102 -9.10 -26.92 6.48
C LEU A 102 -8.55 -26.71 7.90
N THR A 103 -7.22 -26.74 8.06
CA THR A 103 -6.52 -26.59 9.35
C THR A 103 -6.20 -25.13 9.67
N ASP A 104 -6.35 -24.21 8.72
CA ASP A 104 -6.04 -22.80 8.85
C ASP A 104 -7.24 -22.04 9.44
N SER A 105 -7.31 -22.07 10.77
CA SER A 105 -8.45 -21.56 11.54
C SER A 105 -8.41 -20.06 11.84
N GLN A 106 -7.23 -19.43 11.73
CA GLN A 106 -7.01 -18.03 12.11
C GLN A 106 -5.94 -17.41 11.22
N SER A 107 -6.07 -16.13 10.90
CA SER A 107 -5.04 -15.38 10.21
C SER A 107 -3.79 -15.17 11.08
N ASN A 108 -2.71 -14.72 10.44
CA ASN A 108 -1.63 -13.99 11.11
C ASN A 108 -2.13 -12.63 11.66
N MET A 109 -1.22 -11.77 12.10
CA MET A 109 -1.53 -10.37 12.40
C MET A 109 -2.31 -9.73 11.25
N ALA A 110 -3.46 -9.16 11.59
CA ALA A 110 -4.38 -8.57 10.63
C ALA A 110 -4.46 -7.06 10.86
N LEU A 111 -4.56 -6.32 9.77
CA LEU A 111 -4.72 -4.87 9.77
C LEU A 111 -5.96 -4.51 8.99
N ILE A 112 -6.68 -3.48 9.44
CA ILE A 112 -7.72 -2.84 8.63
C ILE A 112 -7.34 -1.38 8.48
N GLU A 113 -7.21 -0.93 7.24
CA GLU A 113 -7.03 0.48 6.90
C GLU A 113 -8.34 1.04 6.35
N VAL A 114 -8.82 2.11 6.98
CA VAL A 114 -10.00 2.86 6.54
C VAL A 114 -9.52 4.16 5.92
N THR A 115 -9.63 4.26 4.59
CA THR A 115 -9.31 5.49 3.84
C THR A 115 -10.57 6.34 3.72
N LEU A 116 -10.44 7.64 4.01
CA LEU A 116 -11.58 8.55 3.99
C LEU A 116 -11.75 9.27 2.64
N PRO A 117 -13.00 9.62 2.26
CA PRO A 117 -13.24 10.48 1.10
C PRO A 117 -12.57 11.83 1.26
N SER A 118 -12.16 12.44 0.14
CA SER A 118 -11.49 13.74 0.14
C SER A 118 -12.26 14.80 0.94
N GLY A 119 -11.56 15.47 1.85
CA GLY A 119 -12.12 16.52 2.72
C GLY A 119 -12.80 16.01 4.00
N TYR A 120 -12.82 14.70 4.26
CA TYR A 120 -13.14 14.14 5.57
C TYR A 120 -11.87 13.92 6.38
N VAL A 121 -11.97 14.12 7.69
CA VAL A 121 -10.88 13.95 8.65
C VAL A 121 -11.44 13.32 9.92
N VAL A 122 -10.74 12.36 10.50
CA VAL A 122 -11.06 11.82 11.83
C VAL A 122 -10.63 12.75 12.96
N ASP A 123 -11.35 12.71 14.08
CA ASP A 123 -10.91 13.31 15.33
C ASP A 123 -9.92 12.38 16.07
N ARG A 124 -9.43 12.78 17.26
CA ARG A 124 -8.38 12.05 18.00
C ARG A 124 -8.75 10.60 18.38
N ASN A 125 -10.01 10.36 18.71
CA ASN A 125 -10.53 9.04 19.10
C ASN A 125 -11.73 8.68 18.21
N PRO A 126 -11.50 8.21 16.97
CA PRO A 126 -12.57 8.05 16.00
C PRO A 126 -13.33 6.72 16.09
N ILE A 127 -12.87 5.79 16.93
CA ILE A 127 -13.43 4.44 17.02
C ILE A 127 -14.41 4.34 18.18
N SER A 128 -15.60 3.80 17.90
CA SER A 128 -16.63 3.47 18.87
C SER A 128 -17.27 2.11 18.57
N GLU A 129 -18.14 1.62 19.45
CA GLU A 129 -18.96 0.40 19.22
C GLU A 129 -18.13 -0.85 18.87
N GLN A 130 -16.90 -0.92 19.38
CA GLN A 130 -15.99 -2.02 19.09
C GLN A 130 -16.43 -3.32 19.75
N THR A 131 -16.28 -4.43 19.04
CA THR A 131 -16.49 -5.78 19.59
C THR A 131 -15.40 -6.13 20.61
N THR A 132 -15.78 -6.85 21.67
CA THR A 132 -14.87 -7.19 22.78
C THR A 132 -14.22 -8.56 22.65
N VAL A 133 -14.77 -9.45 21.81
CA VAL A 133 -14.30 -10.85 21.64
C VAL A 133 -12.83 -10.88 21.18
N ASN A 134 -12.48 -10.03 20.25
CA ASN A 134 -11.12 -9.88 19.74
C ASN A 134 -10.82 -8.37 19.62
N PRO A 135 -10.18 -7.78 20.64
CA PRO A 135 -10.03 -6.33 20.77
C PRO A 135 -8.95 -5.78 19.83
N ILE A 136 -9.15 -4.53 19.41
CA ILE A 136 -8.14 -3.75 18.70
C ILE A 136 -6.92 -3.55 19.62
N GLN A 137 -5.74 -3.91 19.12
CA GLN A 137 -4.49 -3.85 19.88
C GLN A 137 -3.83 -2.48 19.79
N ASN A 138 -3.91 -1.86 18.62
CA ASN A 138 -3.37 -0.53 18.39
C ASN A 138 -4.18 0.19 17.31
N MET A 139 -4.12 1.52 17.34
CA MET A 139 -4.71 2.42 16.37
C MET A 139 -3.68 3.45 15.94
N GLU A 140 -3.55 3.62 14.63
CA GLU A 140 -2.71 4.66 14.04
C GLU A 140 -3.56 5.57 13.14
N ILE A 141 -3.42 6.89 13.35
CA ILE A 141 -4.04 7.90 12.50
C ILE A 141 -2.95 8.47 11.59
N ARG A 142 -3.09 8.27 10.29
CA ARG A 142 -2.10 8.66 9.27
C ARG A 142 -2.59 9.83 8.40
N TYR A 143 -1.66 10.42 7.66
CA TYR A 143 -1.93 11.41 6.61
C TYR A 143 -2.78 12.61 7.07
N GLY A 144 -2.56 13.09 8.28
CA GLY A 144 -3.32 14.22 8.83
C GLY A 144 -4.79 13.88 9.16
N GLY A 145 -5.10 12.61 9.41
CA GLY A 145 -6.44 12.15 9.79
C GLY A 145 -7.30 11.68 8.63
N THR A 146 -6.73 11.39 7.47
CA THR A 146 -7.47 10.86 6.30
C THR A 146 -7.39 9.34 6.17
N SER A 147 -6.56 8.67 6.97
CA SER A 147 -6.50 7.21 7.07
C SER A 147 -6.39 6.79 8.54
N VAL A 148 -7.11 5.72 8.89
CA VAL A 148 -7.03 5.07 10.20
C VAL A 148 -6.66 3.60 10.01
N VAL A 149 -5.58 3.16 10.66
CA VAL A 149 -5.12 1.77 10.62
C VAL A 149 -5.34 1.13 11.98
N LEU A 150 -6.02 -0.01 12.00
CA LEU A 150 -6.32 -0.78 13.20
C LEU A 150 -5.60 -2.12 13.17
N TYR A 151 -5.02 -2.50 14.31
CA TYR A 151 -4.18 -3.68 14.43
C TYR A 151 -4.87 -4.75 15.29
N TYR A 152 -4.85 -5.98 14.80
CA TYR A 152 -5.34 -7.17 15.49
C TYR A 152 -4.23 -8.22 15.52
N TYR A 153 -4.06 -8.92 16.64
CA TYR A 153 -3.06 -10.00 16.72
C TYR A 153 -3.33 -11.12 15.71
N LYS A 154 -4.61 -11.41 15.48
CA LYS A 154 -5.13 -12.40 14.53
C LYS A 154 -6.63 -12.23 14.37
N MET A 155 -7.22 -12.80 13.33
CA MET A 155 -8.68 -12.88 13.15
C MET A 155 -9.09 -14.32 12.83
N GLY A 156 -10.16 -14.78 13.47
CA GLY A 156 -10.86 -16.02 13.12
C GLY A 156 -12.22 -15.72 12.50
N THR A 157 -13.17 -16.63 12.72
CA THR A 157 -14.55 -16.52 12.23
C THR A 157 -15.38 -15.51 13.03
N GLU A 158 -14.89 -15.03 14.17
CA GLU A 158 -15.55 -13.98 14.93
C GLU A 158 -15.64 -12.68 14.12
N ARG A 159 -16.80 -12.03 14.17
CA ARG A 159 -16.99 -10.73 13.52
C ARG A 159 -16.34 -9.63 14.35
N ASN A 160 -15.26 -9.07 13.84
CA ASN A 160 -14.56 -7.93 14.40
C ASN A 160 -15.20 -6.66 13.86
N CYS A 161 -16.03 -6.01 14.68
CA CYS A 161 -16.77 -4.83 14.25
C CYS A 161 -16.41 -3.61 15.09
N TYR A 162 -16.48 -2.44 14.46
CA TYR A 162 -16.34 -1.14 15.10
C TYR A 162 -16.96 -0.06 14.20
N THR A 163 -17.16 1.13 14.76
CA THR A 163 -17.67 2.30 14.03
C THR A 163 -16.58 3.37 13.98
N VAL A 164 -16.25 3.83 12.77
CA VAL A 164 -15.34 4.96 12.52
C VAL A 164 -16.17 6.22 12.35
N THR A 165 -15.84 7.27 13.09
CA THR A 165 -16.46 8.59 12.98
C THR A 165 -15.48 9.58 12.36
N ALA A 166 -15.91 10.27 11.29
CA ALA A 166 -15.13 11.28 10.60
C ALA A 166 -15.99 12.49 10.23
N TYR A 167 -15.37 13.67 10.15
CA TYR A 167 -16.06 14.92 9.88
C TYR A 167 -15.58 15.57 8.58
N ARG A 168 -16.51 16.14 7.81
CA ARG A 168 -16.21 16.90 6.59
C ARG A 168 -15.62 18.26 6.95
N ARG A 169 -14.30 18.37 6.96
CA ARG A 169 -13.56 19.62 7.25
C ARG A 169 -13.38 20.50 6.01
N PHE A 170 -13.39 19.91 4.82
CA PHE A 170 -13.18 20.65 3.57
C PHE A 170 -14.33 20.43 2.56
N LYS A 171 -14.67 21.48 1.83
CA LYS A 171 -15.64 21.43 0.73
C LYS A 171 -14.94 20.88 -0.51
N VAL A 172 -15.33 19.68 -0.92
CA VAL A 172 -14.83 19.02 -2.13
C VAL A 172 -16.04 18.51 -2.91
N ALA A 173 -16.11 18.79 -4.21
CA ALA A 173 -17.13 18.29 -5.13
C ALA A 173 -16.54 17.19 -6.01
N LEU A 174 -17.41 16.38 -6.65
CA LEU A 174 -17.00 15.30 -7.58
C LEU A 174 -16.00 14.31 -6.94
N LYS A 175 -16.26 13.94 -5.68
CA LYS A 175 -15.40 13.02 -4.93
C LYS A 175 -15.43 11.64 -5.57
N ARG A 176 -14.25 11.04 -5.74
CA ARG A 176 -14.13 9.62 -6.07
C ARG A 176 -14.54 8.77 -4.85
N PRO A 177 -14.95 7.50 -5.07
CA PRO A 177 -15.11 6.54 -3.98
C PRO A 177 -13.80 6.42 -3.16
N ALA A 178 -13.96 6.13 -1.87
CA ALA A 178 -12.89 5.80 -0.95
C ALA A 178 -13.08 4.37 -0.45
#